data_AF-A0A7S4I1C4-F1
#
_entry.id   AF-A0A7S4I1C4-F1
#
_cell.length_a   1.000
_cell.length_b   1.000
_cell.length_c   1.000
_cell.angle_alpha   90.00
_cell.angle_beta   90.00
_cell.angle_gamma   90.00
#
_symmetry.space_group_name_H-M   'P 1'
#
loop_
_entity.id
_entity.type
_entity.pdbx_description
1 polymer ?
#
loop_
_entity_poly.entity_id
_entity_poly.type
_entity_poly.pdbx_seq_one_letter_code
_entity_poly.pdbx_strand_id
1 'polypeptide(L)'
;MSKPLPPSGSGFFSIEGVEFVRGPLEFCRERKKKLKSNLFRAKILHKQALFLAGYDELETMLLDDTGRFQRGDSFFSMFDRIYGRGVMLLDGDEARRIRSVLDCAMSFRSLTQ
;
A
#
# COMPACT_ATOMS: atom_id res chain seq x y z
N MET A 1 3.04 -28.85 -26.16
CA MET A 1 3.70 -28.95 -24.84
C MET A 1 3.02 -27.98 -23.88
N SER A 2 2.05 -28.47 -23.12
CA SER A 2 1.25 -27.71 -22.15
C SER A 2 2.04 -27.56 -20.85
N LYS A 3 2.28 -26.32 -20.41
CA LYS A 3 2.85 -26.05 -19.08
C LYS A 3 1.95 -26.65 -17.99
N PRO A 4 2.50 -27.28 -16.94
CA PRO A 4 1.69 -27.85 -15.88
C PRO A 4 1.00 -26.74 -15.09
N LEU A 5 -0.29 -26.93 -14.80
CA LEU A 5 -1.05 -26.08 -13.89
C LEU A 5 -0.49 -26.24 -12.47
N PRO A 6 -0.37 -25.14 -11.69
CA PRO A 6 0.10 -25.22 -10.32
C PRO A 6 -0.88 -26.03 -9.45
N PRO A 7 -0.38 -26.72 -8.41
CA PRO A 7 -1.18 -27.62 -7.59
C PRO A 7 -2.35 -26.90 -6.93
N SER A 8 -3.49 -27.58 -6.94
CA SER A 8 -4.83 -27.19 -6.50
C SER A 8 -4.99 -27.03 -4.98
N GLY A 9 -3.94 -26.57 -4.27
CA GLY A 9 -3.97 -26.16 -2.87
C GLY A 9 -4.06 -24.64 -2.64
N SER A 10 -4.15 -23.85 -3.71
CA SER A 10 -3.96 -22.39 -3.73
C SER A 10 -5.27 -21.58 -3.78
N GLY A 11 -6.34 -22.05 -3.12
CA GLY A 11 -7.65 -21.37 -3.14
C GLY A 11 -7.65 -19.94 -2.57
N PHE A 12 -6.63 -19.57 -1.78
CA PHE A 12 -6.52 -18.25 -1.14
C PHE A 12 -5.57 -17.26 -1.83
N PHE A 13 -4.57 -17.75 -2.57
CA PHE A 13 -3.53 -16.93 -3.17
C PHE A 13 -3.61 -17.01 -4.69
N SER A 14 -3.96 -15.90 -5.32
CA SER A 14 -3.76 -15.72 -6.77
C SER A 14 -2.29 -15.95 -7.12
N ILE A 15 -2.02 -16.47 -8.33
CA ILE A 15 -0.64 -16.60 -8.87
C ILE A 15 0.08 -15.25 -8.78
N GLU A 16 -0.61 -14.18 -9.14
CA GLU A 16 -0.10 -12.80 -9.06
C GLU A 16 0.18 -12.36 -7.62
N GLY A 17 -0.60 -12.82 -6.64
CA GLY A 17 -0.36 -12.55 -5.23
C GLY A 17 0.90 -13.25 -4.72
N VAL A 18 1.16 -14.48 -5.15
CA VAL A 18 2.39 -15.21 -4.80
C VAL A 18 3.62 -14.54 -5.44
N GLU A 19 3.52 -14.17 -6.71
CA GLU A 19 4.57 -13.42 -7.43
C GLU A 19 4.89 -12.10 -6.72
N PHE A 20 3.85 -11.36 -6.32
CA PHE A 20 3.99 -10.09 -5.62
C PHE A 20 4.67 -10.25 -4.25
N VAL A 21 4.26 -11.25 -3.44
CA VAL A 21 4.87 -11.52 -2.13
C VAL A 21 6.34 -11.94 -2.28
N ARG A 22 6.68 -12.68 -3.33
CA ARG A 22 8.04 -13.16 -3.58
C ARG A 22 9.01 -12.04 -3.98
N GLY A 23 8.53 -11.07 -4.76
CA GLY A 23 9.37 -10.01 -5.31
C GLY A 23 8.54 -8.84 -5.79
N PRO A 24 8.10 -7.94 -4.90
CA PRO A 24 7.13 -6.89 -5.24
C PRO A 24 7.70 -5.89 -6.26
N LEU A 25 9.00 -5.57 -6.16
CA LEU A 25 9.65 -4.66 -7.11
C LEU A 25 9.76 -5.26 -8.51
N GLU A 26 10.16 -6.53 -8.59
CA GLU A 26 10.29 -7.23 -9.86
C GLU A 26 8.93 -7.45 -10.50
N PHE A 27 7.93 -7.83 -9.71
CA PHE A 27 6.53 -7.93 -10.13
C PHE A 27 6.04 -6.63 -10.80
N CYS A 28 6.23 -5.49 -10.16
CA CYS A 28 5.84 -4.20 -10.72
C CYS A 28 6.61 -3.86 -12.00
N ARG A 29 7.92 -4.11 -12.03
CA ARG A 29 8.80 -3.85 -13.18
C ARG A 29 8.39 -4.68 -14.40
N GLU A 30 8.18 -5.98 -14.23
CA GLU A 30 7.76 -6.88 -15.29
C GLU A 30 6.38 -6.52 -15.83
N ARG A 31 5.42 -6.19 -14.96
CA ARG A 31 4.07 -5.81 -15.37
C ARG A 31 4.04 -4.48 -16.11
N LYS A 32 4.79 -3.49 -15.64
CA LYS A 32 4.97 -2.21 -16.34
C LYS A 32 5.55 -2.42 -17.74
N LYS A 33 6.59 -3.27 -17.87
CA LYS A 33 7.20 -3.60 -19.17
C LYS A 33 6.22 -4.32 -20.10
N LYS A 34 5.47 -5.30 -19.57
CA LYS A 34 4.54 -6.13 -20.35
C LYS A 34 3.32 -5.35 -20.83
N LEU A 35 2.74 -4.50 -19.96
CA LEU A 35 1.52 -3.75 -20.24
C LEU A 35 1.79 -2.37 -20.85
N LYS A 36 3.06 -1.93 -20.88
CA LYS A 36 3.48 -0.59 -21.32
C LYS A 36 2.70 0.52 -20.61
N SER A 37 2.37 0.32 -19.34
CA SER A 37 1.57 1.23 -18.52
C SER A 37 2.11 1.26 -17.10
N ASN A 38 2.12 2.45 -16.49
CA ASN A 38 2.41 2.64 -15.07
C ASN A 38 1.21 2.28 -14.19
N LEU A 39 0.02 2.23 -14.77
CA LEU A 39 -1.23 1.89 -14.12
C LEU A 39 -1.67 0.51 -14.57
N PHE A 40 -1.80 -0.44 -13.64
CA PHE A 40 -2.29 -1.77 -13.97
C PHE A 40 -3.07 -2.39 -12.81
N ARG A 41 -3.95 -3.32 -13.16
CA ARG A 41 -4.70 -4.11 -12.18
C ARG A 41 -4.04 -5.46 -12.00
N ALA A 42 -3.94 -5.92 -10.76
CA ALA A 42 -3.56 -7.28 -10.43
C ALA A 42 -4.38 -7.79 -9.26
N LYS A 43 -4.65 -9.09 -9.23
CA LYS A 43 -5.36 -9.73 -8.14
C LYS A 43 -4.35 -10.10 -7.07
N ILE A 44 -4.41 -9.47 -5.90
CA ILE A 44 -3.57 -9.81 -4.75
C ILE A 44 -4.47 -10.50 -3.72
N LEU A 45 -4.16 -11.76 -3.41
CA LEU A 45 -5.04 -12.63 -2.63
C LEU A 45 -6.41 -12.77 -3.32
N HIS A 46 -7.48 -12.37 -2.65
CA HIS A 46 -8.85 -12.36 -3.15
C HIS A 46 -9.31 -10.97 -3.60
N LYS A 47 -8.47 -9.93 -3.49
CA LYS A 47 -8.84 -8.54 -3.83
C LYS A 47 -8.23 -8.12 -5.16
N GLN A 48 -9.00 -7.39 -5.96
CA GLN A 48 -8.48 -6.69 -7.12
C GLN A 48 -7.78 -5.42 -6.64
N ALA A 49 -6.48 -5.32 -6.86
CA ALA A 49 -5.69 -4.14 -6.52
C ALA A 49 -5.33 -3.37 -7.80
N LEU A 50 -5.38 -2.05 -7.72
CA LEU A 50 -4.86 -1.14 -8.72
C LEU A 50 -3.47 -0.69 -8.29
N PHE A 51 -2.48 -0.89 -9.15
CA PHE A 51 -1.09 -0.52 -8.91
C PHE A 51 -0.76 0.76 -9.67
N LEU A 52 -0.13 1.69 -8.95
CA LEU A 52 0.46 2.92 -9.45
C LEU A 52 1.98 2.75 -9.36
N ALA A 53 2.63 2.46 -10.48
CA ALA A 53 4.06 2.14 -10.57
C ALA A 53 4.88 3.21 -11.32
N GLY A 54 4.37 4.44 -11.33
CA GLY A 54 5.05 5.62 -11.86
C GLY A 54 5.03 6.76 -10.84
N TYR A 55 5.95 7.70 -11.02
CA TYR A 55 6.16 8.80 -10.09
C TYR A 55 5.02 9.82 -10.16
N ASP A 56 4.65 10.25 -11.37
CA ASP A 56 3.62 11.27 -11.58
C ASP A 56 2.25 10.80 -11.06
N GLU A 57 1.93 9.51 -11.24
CA GLU A 57 0.66 8.95 -10.75
C GLU A 57 0.67 8.77 -9.22
N LEU A 58 1.84 8.49 -8.62
CA LEU A 58 2.00 8.45 -7.18
C LEU A 58 1.87 9.84 -6.56
N GLU A 59 2.52 10.85 -7.14
CA GLU A 59 2.42 12.24 -6.69
C GLU A 59 0.97 12.73 -6.75
N THR A 60 0.27 12.45 -7.86
CA THR A 60 -1.16 12.78 -8.01
C THR A 60 -2.02 12.14 -6.93
N MET A 61 -1.73 10.89 -6.55
CA MET A 61 -2.45 10.19 -5.48
C MET A 61 -2.13 10.78 -4.10
N LEU A 62 -0.87 11.11 -3.84
CA LEU A 62 -0.41 11.61 -2.53
C LEU A 62 -0.87 13.05 -2.25
N LEU A 63 -1.00 13.86 -3.30
CA LEU A 63 -1.45 15.25 -3.23
C LEU A 63 -2.98 15.41 -3.40
N ASP A 64 -3.73 14.31 -3.56
CA ASP A 64 -5.19 14.37 -3.68
C ASP A 64 -5.83 14.88 -2.40
N ASP A 65 -6.41 16.08 -2.47
CA ASP A 65 -7.20 16.70 -1.42
C ASP A 65 -8.72 16.51 -1.64
N THR A 66 -9.11 15.90 -2.77
CA THR A 66 -10.52 15.73 -3.15
C THR A 66 -11.20 14.54 -2.47
N GLY A 67 -10.43 13.71 -1.74
CA GLY A 67 -10.93 12.54 -1.02
C GLY A 67 -11.27 11.36 -1.92
N ARG A 68 -10.78 11.33 -3.16
CA ARG A 68 -10.96 10.19 -4.09
C ARG A 68 -10.13 8.99 -3.65
N PHE A 69 -8.95 9.25 -3.09
CA PHE A 69 -8.09 8.22 -2.52
C PHE A 69 -8.23 8.18 -1.00
N GLN A 70 -9.15 7.34 -0.53
CA GLN A 70 -9.30 7.10 0.90
C GLN A 70 -8.37 5.98 1.36
N ARG A 71 -7.72 6.16 2.52
CA ARG A 71 -6.97 5.08 3.16
C ARG A 71 -7.97 3.99 3.58
N GLY A 72 -7.79 2.77 3.07
CA GLY A 72 -8.70 1.68 3.38
C GLY A 72 -8.53 1.16 4.81
N ASP A 73 -9.63 1.05 5.55
CA ASP A 73 -9.68 0.58 6.95
C ASP A 73 -9.03 -0.79 7.19
N SER A 74 -9.03 -1.64 6.16
CA SER A 74 -8.69 -3.07 6.31
C SER A 74 -7.20 -3.37 6.57
N PHE A 75 -6.28 -2.51 6.14
CA PHE A 75 -4.84 -2.73 6.41
C PHE A 75 -4.47 -2.14 7.78
N PHE A 76 -5.03 -0.99 8.12
CA PHE A 76 -4.63 -0.24 9.29
C PHE A 76 -5.36 -0.67 10.58
N SER A 77 -6.52 -1.32 10.48
CA SER A 77 -7.21 -1.91 11.64
C SER A 77 -6.41 -3.01 12.35
N MET A 78 -5.43 -3.62 11.67
CA MET A 78 -4.47 -4.51 12.33
C MET A 78 -3.59 -3.77 13.34
N PHE A 79 -3.25 -2.51 13.05
CA PHE A 79 -2.38 -1.68 13.89
C PHE A 79 -3.08 -1.13 15.13
N ASP A 80 -4.42 -1.07 15.16
CA ASP A 80 -5.17 -0.68 16.36
C ASP A 80 -4.84 -1.57 17.57
N ARG A 81 -4.55 -2.86 17.33
CA ARG A 81 -4.17 -3.79 18.40
C ARG A 81 -2.77 -3.52 18.96
N ILE A 82 -1.92 -2.86 18.18
CA ILE A 82 -0.52 -2.62 18.54
C ILE A 82 -0.37 -1.24 19.17
N TYR A 83 -0.94 -0.22 18.54
CA TYR A 83 -0.75 1.18 18.94
C TYR A 83 -1.94 1.75 19.73
N GLY A 84 -3.04 1.01 19.83
CA GLY A 84 -4.29 1.49 20.39
C GLY A 84 -5.23 2.04 19.32
N ARG A 85 -6.53 1.88 19.57
CA ARG A 85 -7.59 2.33 18.67
C ARG A 85 -7.51 3.84 18.48
N GLY A 86 -7.55 4.29 17.23
CA GLY A 86 -7.61 5.72 16.90
C GLY A 86 -6.27 6.44 17.08
N VAL A 87 -5.15 5.72 17.11
CA VAL A 87 -3.80 6.34 17.12
C VAL A 87 -3.23 6.43 15.70
N MET A 88 -3.33 5.34 14.92
CA MET A 88 -2.78 5.27 13.55
C MET A 88 -3.82 5.53 12.46
N LEU A 89 -5.10 5.34 12.77
CA LEU A 89 -6.23 5.39 11.85
C LEU A 89 -6.93 6.76 11.79
N LEU A 90 -6.29 7.81 12.30
CA LEU A 90 -6.86 9.14 12.24
C LEU A 90 -6.68 9.71 10.83
N ASP A 91 -7.71 10.41 10.37
CA ASP A 91 -7.68 11.22 9.16
C ASP A 91 -8.03 12.68 9.48
N GLY A 92 -7.78 13.57 8.52
CA GLY A 92 -8.09 14.99 8.66
C GLY A 92 -7.39 15.67 9.84
N ASP A 93 -8.16 16.38 10.66
CA ASP A 93 -7.66 17.27 11.70
C ASP A 93 -6.99 16.54 12.86
N GLU A 94 -7.54 15.39 13.26
CA GLU A 94 -6.99 14.62 14.38
C GLU A 94 -5.63 14.02 14.01
N ALA A 95 -5.49 13.52 12.78
CA ALA A 95 -4.23 13.04 12.25
C ALA A 95 -3.17 14.14 12.16
N ARG A 96 -3.59 15.37 11.80
CA ARG A 96 -2.69 16.54 11.76
C ARG A 96 -2.22 16.93 13.16
N ARG A 97 -3.12 16.90 14.16
CA ARG A 97 -2.76 17.20 15.56
C ARG A 97 -1.77 16.19 16.12
N ILE A 98 -2.01 14.89 15.95
CA ILE A 98 -1.06 13.86 16.43
C ILE A 98 0.30 14.02 15.76
N ARG A 99 0.34 14.21 14.43
CA ARG A 99 1.60 14.45 13.73
C ARG A 99 2.32 15.70 14.23
N SER A 100 1.61 16.80 14.47
CA SER A 100 2.22 18.02 15.02
C SER A 100 2.84 17.82 16.40
N VAL A 101 2.23 17.01 17.28
CA VAL A 101 2.79 16.70 18.59
C VAL A 101 4.07 15.86 18.45
N LEU A 102 4.03 14.84 17.58
CA LEU A 102 5.19 13.99 17.29
C LEU A 102 6.34 14.76 16.64
N ASP A 103 6.04 15.65 15.69
CA ASP A 103 7.05 16.50 15.03
C ASP A 103 7.76 17.41 16.01
N CYS A 104 7.06 17.91 17.04
CA CYS A 104 7.66 18.69 18.11
C CYS A 104 8.64 17.85 18.94
N ALA A 105 8.24 16.63 19.30
CA ALA A 105 9.10 15.69 20.02
C ALA A 105 10.31 15.21 19.20
N MET A 106 10.16 15.11 17.88
CA MET A 106 11.20 14.68 16.94
C MET A 106 11.97 15.84 16.31
N SER A 107 11.75 17.07 16.81
CA SER A 107 12.46 18.24 16.29
C SER A 107 13.95 18.14 16.61
N PHE A 108 14.78 18.75 15.75
CA PHE A 108 16.24 18.72 15.89
C PHE A 108 16.73 19.13 17.29
N ARG A 109 16.02 20.07 17.94
CA ARG A 109 16.33 20.52 19.30
C ARG A 109 16.12 19.44 20.37
N SER A 110 15.16 18.56 20.16
CA SER A 110 14.83 17.45 21.06
C SER A 110 15.77 16.25 20.90
N LEU A 111 16.44 16.13 19.74
CA LEU A 111 17.37 15.04 19.42
C LEU A 111 18.83 15.32 19.83
N THR A 112 19.16 16.57 20.18
CA THR A 112 20.51 17.00 20.57
C THR A 112 20.66 17.33 22.06
N GLN A 113 19.63 17.07 22.87
CA GLN A 113 19.72 17.07 24.34
C GLN A 113 20.06 15.67 24.84
#